data_AF-A0AAV3XTT6-F1
#
_entry.id   AF-A0AAV3XTT6-F1
#
_cell.length_a   1.000
_cell.length_b   1.000
_cell.length_c   1.000
_cell.angle_alpha   90.00
_cell.angle_beta   90.00
_cell.angle_gamma   90.00
#
_symmetry.space_group_name_H-M   'P 1'
#
loop_
_entity.id
_entity.type
_entity.pdbx_description
1 polymer ?
#
loop_
_entity_poly.entity_id
_entity_poly.type
_entity_poly.pdbx_seq_one_letter_code
_entity_poly.pdbx_strand_id
1 'polypeptide(L)'
;MDFLLYQKLLAWARRRNIQSNHHQISNKYWHTVGNDNWCFSTNEGLTIEKHSKTSIKVFTKVQGTRSPDDGDWIYWSTRMGRSPEVSAKLATLLKRQQGKCNHCGLSFKPGDLIEIDHIEPLAKGGKNVYANLRALHRHCHDTKTTTDGSLGTHDIEPFH
;
A
#
# COMPACT_ATOMS: atom_id res chain seq x y z
N MET A 1 7.29 23.92 -10.68
CA MET A 1 6.68 23.35 -11.91
C MET A 1 5.57 24.24 -12.46
N ASP A 2 4.64 24.72 -11.62
CA ASP A 2 3.52 25.57 -12.07
C ASP A 2 3.92 26.85 -12.81
N PHE A 3 5.01 27.50 -12.39
CA PHE A 3 5.53 28.69 -13.08
C PHE A 3 5.94 28.40 -14.54
N LEU A 4 6.61 27.27 -14.78
CA LEU A 4 7.00 26.87 -16.14
C LEU A 4 5.78 26.49 -16.98
N LEU A 5 4.79 25.84 -16.38
CA LEU A 5 3.52 25.53 -17.04
C LEU A 5 2.80 26.82 -17.45
N TYR A 6 2.72 27.81 -16.55
CA TYR A 6 2.16 29.12 -16.85
C TYR A 6 2.87 29.82 -18.01
N GLN A 7 4.21 29.86 -18.02
CA GLN A 7 4.98 30.48 -19.11
C GLN A 7 4.71 29.80 -20.46
N LYS A 8 4.64 28.46 -20.48
CA LYS A 8 4.33 27.70 -21.70
C LYS A 8 2.92 27.98 -22.21
N LEU A 9 1.93 28.00 -21.31
CA LEU A 9 0.54 28.33 -21.65
C LEU A 9 0.39 29.77 -22.15
N LEU A 10 1.10 30.72 -21.54
CA LEU A 10 1.11 32.11 -21.96
C LEU A 10 1.74 32.29 -23.35
N ALA A 11 2.87 31.64 -23.63
CA ALA A 11 3.50 31.66 -24.95
C ALA A 11 2.58 31.06 -26.04
N TRP A 12 1.91 29.95 -25.73
CA TRP A 12 0.91 29.34 -26.61
C TRP A 12 -0.28 30.26 -26.86
N ALA A 13 -0.83 30.87 -25.81
CA ALA A 13 -2.01 31.74 -25.91
C ALA A 13 -1.72 33.00 -26.74
N ARG A 14 -0.53 33.61 -26.56
CA ARG A 14 -0.05 34.75 -27.37
C ARG A 14 0.11 34.38 -28.84
N ARG A 15 0.71 33.23 -29.13
CA ARG A 15 0.89 32.75 -30.51
C ARG A 15 -0.44 32.51 -31.22
N ARG A 16 -1.47 32.06 -30.50
CA ARG A 16 -2.79 31.76 -31.06
C ARG A 16 -3.67 33.01 -31.25
N ASN A 17 -3.40 34.09 -30.53
CA ASN A 17 -4.20 35.31 -30.54
C ASN A 17 -3.32 36.53 -30.87
N ILE A 18 -2.71 36.50 -32.06
CA ILE A 18 -1.73 37.49 -32.53
C ILE A 18 -2.29 38.92 -32.55
N GLN A 19 -3.60 39.06 -32.79
CA GLN A 19 -4.29 40.35 -32.85
C GLN A 19 -4.80 40.84 -31.49
N SER A 20 -4.72 40.02 -30.45
CA SER A 20 -5.25 40.36 -29.13
C SER A 20 -4.14 40.89 -28.21
N ASN A 21 -4.47 41.89 -27.40
CA ASN A 21 -3.54 42.39 -26.40
C ASN A 21 -3.45 41.43 -25.18
N HIS A 22 -2.49 41.68 -24.30
CA HIS A 22 -2.25 40.83 -23.13
C HIS A 22 -3.46 40.68 -22.20
N HIS A 23 -4.25 41.74 -22.01
CA HIS A 23 -5.44 41.71 -21.16
C HIS A 23 -6.54 40.83 -21.77
N GLN A 24 -6.77 40.96 -23.08
CA GLN A 24 -7.73 40.12 -23.81
C GLN A 24 -7.34 38.63 -23.78
N ILE A 25 -6.04 38.33 -23.93
CA ILE A 25 -5.52 36.97 -23.82
C ILE A 25 -5.72 36.43 -22.40
N SER A 26 -5.42 37.25 -21.38
CA SER A 26 -5.61 36.87 -19.97
C SER A 26 -7.07 36.52 -19.71
N ASN A 27 -8.00 37.42 -20.05
CA ASN A 27 -9.43 37.23 -19.78
C ASN A 27 -10.05 36.07 -20.55
N LYS A 28 -9.42 35.63 -21.64
CA LYS A 28 -9.90 34.52 -22.48
C LYS A 28 -9.52 33.14 -21.95
N TYR A 29 -8.40 33.03 -21.24
CA TYR A 29 -7.84 31.72 -20.86
C TYR A 29 -7.56 31.59 -19.36
N TRP A 30 -7.46 32.68 -18.62
CA TRP A 30 -7.29 32.66 -17.17
C TRP A 30 -8.56 33.17 -16.51
N HIS A 31 -9.21 32.29 -15.76
CA HIS A 31 -10.45 32.58 -15.06
C HIS A 31 -10.31 32.29 -13.56
N THR A 32 -11.23 32.85 -12.79
CA THR A 32 -11.38 32.49 -11.37
C THR A 32 -12.16 31.20 -11.25
N VAL A 33 -11.55 30.19 -10.62
CA VAL A 33 -12.17 28.90 -10.32
C VAL A 33 -12.02 28.62 -8.83
N GLY A 34 -13.12 28.68 -8.08
CA GLY A 34 -13.11 28.62 -6.62
C GLY A 34 -12.30 29.79 -6.04
N ASN A 35 -11.25 29.48 -5.27
CA ASN A 35 -10.37 30.48 -4.66
C ASN A 35 -9.14 30.84 -5.53
N ASP A 36 -9.03 30.26 -6.73
CA ASP A 36 -7.89 30.46 -7.62
C ASP A 36 -8.25 31.40 -8.76
N ASN A 37 -7.76 32.64 -8.68
CA ASN A 37 -8.03 33.70 -9.67
C ASN A 37 -7.19 33.59 -10.95
N TRP A 38 -6.25 32.65 -11.01
CA TRP A 38 -5.33 32.49 -12.14
C TRP A 38 -5.31 31.02 -12.56
N CYS A 39 -6.49 30.48 -12.85
CA CYS A 39 -6.67 29.12 -13.34
C CYS A 39 -6.77 29.15 -14.87
N PHE A 40 -5.96 28.35 -15.56
CA PHE A 40 -6.10 28.20 -17.01
C PHE A 40 -7.32 27.32 -17.30
N SER A 41 -8.29 27.87 -18.03
CA SER A 41 -9.54 27.19 -18.29
C SER A 41 -10.21 27.63 -19.59
N THR A 42 -11.18 26.83 -20.03
CA THR A 42 -12.03 27.13 -21.18
C THR A 42 -13.32 27.80 -20.73
N ASN A 43 -14.00 28.47 -21.66
CA ASN A 43 -15.35 29.02 -21.44
C ASN A 43 -16.38 27.94 -21.05
N GLU A 44 -16.12 26.67 -21.38
CA GLU A 44 -16.96 25.52 -21.04
C GLU A 44 -16.69 25.00 -19.60
N GLY A 45 -15.77 25.63 -18.86
CA GLY A 45 -15.47 25.29 -17.47
C GLY A 45 -14.45 24.17 -17.28
N LEU A 46 -13.81 23.69 -18.35
CA LEU A 46 -12.70 22.73 -18.23
C LEU A 46 -11.45 23.46 -17.75
N THR A 47 -10.78 22.93 -16.74
CA THR A 47 -9.63 23.57 -16.09
C THR A 47 -8.40 22.66 -16.14
N ILE A 48 -7.21 23.26 -16.28
CA ILE A 48 -5.95 22.53 -16.10
C ILE A 48 -5.59 22.57 -14.62
N GLU A 49 -5.51 21.39 -14.01
CA GLU A 49 -5.10 21.28 -12.62
C GLU A 49 -3.63 21.66 -12.43
N LYS A 50 -3.38 22.50 -11.44
CA LYS A 50 -2.02 22.90 -11.05
C LYS A 50 -1.28 21.72 -10.47
N HIS A 51 0.03 21.65 -10.73
CA HIS A 51 0.91 20.63 -10.16
C HIS A 51 0.88 20.66 -8.63
N SER A 52 0.78 21.84 -8.02
CA SER A 52 0.63 22.03 -6.58
C SER A 52 -0.60 21.34 -5.97
N LYS A 53 -1.64 21.05 -6.75
CA LYS A 53 -2.84 20.33 -6.26
C LYS A 53 -2.65 18.81 -6.24
N THR A 54 -1.64 18.29 -6.92
CA THR A 54 -1.31 16.86 -6.85
C THR A 54 -0.47 16.60 -5.61
N SER A 55 -1.02 15.86 -4.64
CA SER A 55 -0.26 15.50 -3.44
C SER A 55 0.89 14.55 -3.77
N ILE A 56 2.04 14.78 -3.15
CA ILE A 56 3.19 13.87 -3.25
C ILE A 56 2.84 12.59 -2.47
N LYS A 57 2.67 11.48 -3.18
CA LYS A 57 2.54 10.16 -2.56
C LYS A 57 3.93 9.61 -2.27
N VAL A 58 4.30 9.53 -1.00
CA VAL A 58 5.57 8.95 -0.57
C VAL A 58 5.44 7.43 -0.52
N PHE A 59 6.20 6.73 -1.36
CA PHE A 59 6.31 5.28 -1.34
C PHE A 59 7.51 4.86 -0.51
N THR A 60 7.36 3.84 0.34
CA THR A 60 8.50 3.22 1.04
C THR A 60 9.35 2.48 0.01
N LYS A 61 10.64 2.83 -0.12
CA LYS A 61 11.56 2.21 -1.09
C LYS A 61 11.69 0.71 -0.86
N VAL A 62 11.76 -0.06 -1.94
CA VAL A 62 12.13 -1.48 -1.91
C VAL A 62 13.54 -1.62 -1.35
N GLN A 63 13.76 -2.62 -0.50
CA GLN A 63 15.05 -2.83 0.14
C GLN A 63 16.04 -3.41 -0.88
N GLY A 64 17.15 -2.71 -1.11
CA GLY A 64 18.24 -3.19 -1.97
C GLY A 64 17.78 -3.49 -3.39
N THR A 65 18.17 -4.66 -3.89
CA THR A 65 17.89 -5.17 -5.25
C THR A 65 16.70 -6.13 -5.29
N ARG A 66 15.85 -6.15 -4.24
CA ARG A 66 14.72 -7.08 -4.16
C ARG A 66 13.72 -6.87 -5.29
N SER A 67 13.17 -7.97 -5.79
CA SER A 67 12.14 -8.02 -6.84
C SER A 67 10.99 -8.92 -6.38
N PRO A 68 9.72 -8.66 -6.73
CA PRO A 68 8.60 -9.56 -6.39
C PRO A 68 8.85 -11.04 -6.71
N ASP A 69 9.73 -11.32 -7.68
CA ASP A 69 10.05 -12.67 -8.15
C ASP A 69 11.38 -13.22 -7.56
N ASP A 70 11.91 -12.62 -6.48
CA ASP A 70 13.17 -13.04 -5.85
C ASP A 70 13.03 -14.22 -4.87
N GLY A 71 11.83 -14.76 -4.69
CA GLY A 71 11.53 -15.87 -3.81
C GLY A 71 11.50 -15.54 -2.32
N ASP A 72 11.71 -14.27 -1.93
CA ASP A 72 11.60 -13.82 -0.53
C ASP A 72 10.13 -13.54 -0.18
N TRP A 73 9.33 -14.61 -0.17
CA TRP A 73 7.91 -14.53 0.10
C TRP A 73 7.61 -13.93 1.49
N ILE A 74 8.49 -14.10 2.48
CA ILE A 74 8.32 -13.49 3.81
C ILE A 74 8.37 -11.97 3.71
N TYR A 75 9.33 -11.42 2.97
CA TYR A 75 9.40 -9.98 2.72
C TYR A 75 8.17 -9.47 1.98
N TRP A 76 7.79 -10.13 0.88
CA TRP A 76 6.67 -9.69 0.05
C TRP A 76 5.31 -9.85 0.75
N SER A 77 5.09 -10.94 1.48
CA SER A 77 3.92 -11.12 2.35
C SER A 77 3.87 -10.08 3.47
N THR A 78 4.97 -9.81 4.16
CA THR A 78 5.01 -8.80 5.23
C THR A 78 4.71 -7.40 4.70
N ARG A 79 5.22 -7.09 3.50
CA ARG A 79 5.11 -5.76 2.90
C ARG A 79 3.79 -5.52 2.18
N MET A 80 3.41 -6.44 1.30
CA MET A 80 2.24 -6.30 0.44
C MET A 80 0.99 -6.97 1.03
N GLY A 81 1.16 -8.03 1.83
CA GLY A 81 0.07 -8.89 2.30
C GLY A 81 -0.35 -9.93 1.29
N ARG A 82 0.49 -10.20 0.29
CA ARG A 82 0.28 -11.20 -0.75
C ARG A 82 1.64 -11.69 -1.26
N SER A 83 1.73 -12.97 -1.58
CA SER A 83 2.84 -13.59 -2.30
C SER A 83 2.31 -14.81 -3.06
N PRO A 84 2.78 -15.12 -4.27
CA PRO A 84 2.39 -16.34 -4.98
C PRO A 84 2.69 -17.63 -4.22
N GLU A 85 3.72 -17.64 -3.38
CA GLU A 85 4.29 -18.82 -2.73
C GLU A 85 3.55 -19.21 -1.43
N VAL A 86 2.63 -18.37 -0.94
CA VAL A 86 1.90 -18.64 0.30
C VAL A 86 0.42 -18.28 0.21
N SER A 87 -0.39 -18.89 1.06
CA SER A 87 -1.82 -18.58 1.09
C SER A 87 -2.10 -17.12 1.43
N ALA A 88 -3.21 -16.61 0.88
CA ALA A 88 -3.69 -15.26 1.18
C ALA A 88 -3.91 -15.06 2.70
N LYS A 89 -4.27 -16.12 3.42
CA LYS A 89 -4.46 -16.10 4.86
C LYS A 89 -3.15 -15.83 5.59
N LEU A 90 -2.10 -16.61 5.29
CA LEU A 90 -0.78 -16.42 5.90
C LEU A 90 -0.20 -15.04 5.53
N ALA A 91 -0.28 -14.64 4.26
CA ALA A 91 0.24 -13.35 3.83
C ALA A 91 -0.46 -12.16 4.51
N THR A 92 -1.78 -12.26 4.72
CA THR A 92 -2.57 -11.27 5.47
C THR A 92 -2.10 -11.18 6.92
N LEU A 93 -1.87 -12.32 7.57
CA LEU A 93 -1.39 -12.38 8.96
C LEU A 93 0.01 -11.78 9.08
N LEU A 94 0.93 -12.12 8.19
CA LEU A 94 2.29 -11.57 8.18
C LEU A 94 2.30 -10.06 8.04
N LYS A 95 1.50 -9.49 7.13
CA LYS A 95 1.36 -8.03 7.01
C LYS A 95 0.82 -7.40 8.29
N ARG A 96 -0.25 -7.97 8.86
CA ARG A 96 -0.87 -7.45 10.08
C ARG A 96 0.09 -7.51 11.28
N GLN A 97 0.90 -8.55 11.36
CA GLN A 97 1.89 -8.77 12.41
C GLN A 97 3.25 -8.12 12.12
N GLN A 98 3.38 -7.37 11.02
CA GLN A 98 4.64 -6.74 10.61
C GLN A 98 5.80 -7.75 10.49
N GLY A 99 5.47 -8.97 10.05
CA GLY A 99 6.43 -10.06 9.87
C GLY A 99 7.01 -10.60 11.18
N LYS A 100 6.34 -10.38 12.32
CA LYS A 100 6.76 -10.86 13.64
C LYS A 100 5.87 -11.99 14.15
N CYS A 101 6.46 -12.94 14.85
CA CYS A 101 5.76 -13.98 15.58
C CYS A 101 5.09 -13.39 16.82
N ASN A 102 3.79 -13.64 17.00
CA ASN A 102 3.02 -13.10 18.14
C ASN A 102 3.31 -13.81 19.48
N HIS A 103 4.14 -14.85 19.48
CA HIS A 103 4.54 -15.56 20.70
C HIS A 103 5.94 -15.10 21.18
N CYS A 104 6.97 -15.21 20.35
CA CYS A 104 8.33 -14.82 20.73
C CYS A 104 8.71 -13.36 20.38
N GLY A 105 7.90 -12.66 19.57
CA GLY A 105 8.17 -11.29 19.13
C GLY A 105 9.25 -11.13 18.07
N LEU A 106 9.94 -12.22 17.69
CA LEU A 106 10.99 -12.22 16.67
C LEU A 106 10.40 -12.14 15.26
N SER A 107 11.15 -11.53 14.35
CA SER A 107 10.81 -11.53 12.93
C SER A 107 10.99 -12.91 12.30
N PHE A 108 10.07 -13.26 11.41
CA PHE A 108 10.21 -14.43 10.54
C PHE A 108 11.35 -14.22 9.54
N LYS A 109 12.08 -15.30 9.26
CA LYS A 109 13.21 -15.34 8.33
C LYS A 109 13.02 -16.44 7.29
N PRO A 110 13.64 -16.31 6.10
CA PRO A 110 13.65 -17.39 5.13
C PRO A 110 14.13 -18.70 5.77
N GLY A 111 13.35 -19.78 5.58
CA GLY A 111 13.60 -21.08 6.20
C GLY A 111 12.87 -21.34 7.52
N ASP A 112 12.26 -20.33 8.14
CA ASP A 112 11.40 -20.53 9.30
C ASP A 112 10.14 -21.33 8.91
N LEU A 113 9.79 -22.32 9.74
CA LEU A 113 8.49 -22.98 9.66
C LEU A 113 7.44 -22.12 10.37
N ILE A 114 6.46 -21.64 9.60
CA ILE A 114 5.39 -20.75 10.08
C ILE A 114 4.07 -21.51 10.05
N GLU A 115 3.34 -21.48 11.15
CA GLU A 115 2.02 -22.10 11.29
C GLU A 115 0.98 -21.04 11.67
N ILE A 116 -0.26 -21.25 11.25
CA ILE A 116 -1.40 -20.41 11.63
C ILE A 116 -2.06 -21.02 12.86
N ASP A 117 -2.16 -20.23 13.92
CA ASP A 117 -2.71 -20.62 15.21
C ASP A 117 -3.96 -19.79 15.55
N HIS A 118 -4.93 -20.40 16.25
CA HIS A 118 -6.07 -19.68 16.82
C HIS A 118 -5.71 -19.10 18.19
N ILE A 119 -5.90 -17.81 18.42
CA ILE A 119 -5.60 -17.16 19.72
C ILE A 119 -6.35 -17.87 20.84
N GLU A 120 -7.68 -17.99 20.69
CA GLU A 120 -8.52 -18.89 21.46
C GLU A 120 -8.74 -20.17 20.65
N PRO A 121 -8.34 -21.36 21.17
CA PRO A 121 -8.53 -22.62 20.48
C PRO A 121 -10.00 -22.88 20.13
N LEU A 122 -10.27 -23.50 18.97
CA LEU A 122 -11.63 -23.87 18.57
C LEU A 122 -12.31 -24.77 19.61
N ALA A 123 -11.56 -25.69 20.21
CA ALA A 123 -12.06 -26.58 21.28
C ALA A 123 -12.53 -25.83 22.54
N LYS A 124 -12.09 -24.58 22.74
CA LYS A 124 -12.48 -23.73 23.87
C LYS A 124 -13.52 -22.67 23.49
N GLY A 125 -14.13 -22.77 22.31
CA GLY A 125 -15.14 -21.81 21.83
C GLY A 125 -14.58 -20.73 20.91
N GLY A 126 -13.29 -20.79 20.57
CA GLY A 126 -12.67 -19.90 19.60
C GLY A 126 -13.31 -19.99 18.22
N LYS A 127 -13.29 -18.89 17.47
CA LYS A 127 -13.88 -18.80 16.12
C LYS A 127 -12.80 -18.84 15.04
N ASN A 128 -13.11 -19.44 13.90
CA ASN A 128 -12.22 -19.42 12.73
C ASN A 128 -12.34 -18.10 11.94
N VAL A 129 -11.96 -16.98 12.57
CA VAL A 129 -12.02 -15.64 11.99
C VAL A 129 -10.66 -14.97 12.07
N TYR A 130 -10.32 -14.09 11.13
CA TYR A 130 -9.01 -13.43 11.09
C TYR A 130 -8.62 -12.75 12.41
N ALA A 131 -9.58 -12.18 13.16
CA ALA A 131 -9.32 -11.57 14.46
C ALA A 131 -8.79 -12.57 15.50
N ASN A 132 -9.14 -13.85 15.38
CA ASN A 132 -8.70 -14.95 16.23
C ASN A 132 -7.53 -15.74 15.62
N LEU A 133 -6.97 -15.35 14.47
CA LEU A 133 -5.84 -16.06 13.85
C LEU A 133 -4.53 -15.31 14.07
N ARG A 134 -3.42 -16.04 14.18
CA ARG A 134 -2.06 -15.47 14.21
C ARG A 134 -1.06 -16.41 13.54
N ALA A 135 -0.03 -15.86 12.92
CA ALA A 135 1.12 -16.61 12.44
C ALA A 135 2.15 -16.76 13.57
N LEU A 136 2.62 -17.98 13.80
CA LEU A 136 3.63 -18.32 14.81
C LEU A 136 4.76 -19.14 14.18
N HIS A 137 5.94 -19.10 14.77
CA HIS A 137 6.94 -20.12 14.48
C HIS A 137 6.44 -21.49 14.97
N ARG A 138 6.77 -22.58 14.28
CA ARG A 138 6.36 -23.93 14.66
C ARG A 138 6.67 -24.27 16.14
N HIS A 139 7.90 -24.05 16.58
CA HIS A 139 8.29 -24.28 17.99
C HIS A 139 7.52 -23.41 19.00
N CYS A 140 7.13 -22.19 18.61
CA CYS A 140 6.29 -21.33 19.43
C CYS A 140 4.85 -21.85 19.51
N HIS A 141 4.34 -22.37 18.40
CA HIS A 141 3.03 -23.00 18.37
C HIS A 141 3.01 -24.24 19.27
N ASP A 142 4.01 -25.12 19.17
CA ASP A 142 4.14 -26.31 20.04
C ASP A 142 4.15 -25.92 21.53
N THR A 143 4.95 -24.92 21.89
CA THR A 143 5.03 -24.40 23.28
C THR A 143 3.67 -23.91 23.76
N LYS A 144 2.96 -23.13 22.93
CA LYS A 144 1.63 -22.63 23.27
C LYS A 144 0.62 -23.78 23.43
N THR A 145 0.60 -24.74 22.52
CA THR A 145 -0.31 -25.89 22.53
C THR A 145 -0.15 -26.72 23.80
N THR A 146 1.08 -26.92 24.28
CA THR A 146 1.32 -27.60 25.57
C THR A 146 0.78 -26.82 26.78
N THR A 147 0.82 -25.48 26.72
CA THR A 147 0.33 -24.61 27.80
C THR A 147 -1.21 -24.53 27.81
N ASP A 148 -1.82 -24.46 26.63
CA ASP A 148 -3.25 -24.24 26.49
C ASP A 148 -4.07 -25.54 26.56
N GLY A 149 -3.42 -26.70 26.53
CA GLY A 149 -4.07 -28.01 26.62
C GLY A 149 -5.00 -28.32 25.43
N SER A 150 -4.91 -27.56 24.35
CA SER A 150 -5.63 -27.81 23.11
C SER A 150 -4.89 -28.87 22.30
N LEU A 151 -5.25 -30.14 22.45
CA LEU A 151 -4.77 -31.18 21.53
C LEU A 151 -5.42 -30.95 20.16
N GLY A 152 -4.73 -30.25 19.26
CA GLY A 152 -5.24 -29.80 17.96
C GLY A 152 -4.19 -29.88 16.86
N THR A 153 -4.63 -30.30 15.68
CA THR A 153 -3.87 -30.73 14.50
C THR A 153 -2.89 -29.69 13.98
N HIS A 154 -1.70 -30.15 13.57
CA HIS A 154 -0.75 -29.34 12.82
C HIS A 154 -1.36 -29.00 11.45
N ASP A 155 -1.96 -27.82 11.33
CA ASP A 155 -2.33 -27.26 10.03
C ASP A 155 -1.07 -26.74 9.35
N ILE A 156 -0.24 -27.67 8.87
CA ILE A 156 0.88 -27.37 7.99
C ILE A 156 0.25 -27.03 6.65
N GLU A 157 0.11 -25.75 6.32
CA GLU A 157 -0.19 -25.41 4.94
C GLU A 157 1.05 -25.78 4.10
N PRO A 158 0.90 -26.67 3.10
CA PRO A 158 2.04 -27.09 2.29
C PRO A 158 2.57 -25.88 1.53
N PHE A 159 3.90 -25.73 1.54
CA PHE A 159 4.59 -24.86 0.59
C PHE A 159 4.29 -25.40 -0.82
N HIS A 160 3.60 -24.61 -1.63
CA HIS A 160 3.23 -24.97 -3.00
C HIS A 160 4.39 -24.75 -3.97
#